data_AF-A0A1X7M0N4-F1
#
_entry.id   AF-A0A1X7M0N4-F1
#
_cell.length_a   1.000
_cell.length_b   1.000
_cell.length_c   1.000
_cell.angle_alpha   90.00
_cell.angle_beta   90.00
_cell.angle_gamma   90.00
#
_symmetry.space_group_name_H-M   'P 1'
#
loop_
_entity.id
_entity.type
_entity.pdbx_description
1 polymer ?
#
loop_
_entity_poly.entity_id
_entity_poly.type
_entity_poly.pdbx_seq_one_letter_code
_entity_poly.pdbx_strand_id
1 'polypeptide(L)' 'MQTKPSASDADFVYITLRLSSESNELLTIAAGRSARSKRKEAELRLSLHLKNNELVSSEQLSGHNANLVR' A
#
# COMPACT_ATOMS: atom_id res chain seq x y z
N MET A 1 -27.25 19.75 -10.56
CA MET A 1 -26.89 18.45 -9.97
C MET A 1 -25.60 17.98 -10.65
N GLN A 2 -24.45 17.99 -9.96
CA GLN A 2 -23.22 17.41 -10.52
C GLN A 2 -23.19 15.92 -10.16
N THR A 3 -23.28 15.07 -11.17
CA THR A 3 -23.11 13.63 -11.02
C THR A 3 -21.62 13.33 -10.86
N LYS A 4 -21.23 12.66 -9.76
CA LYS A 4 -19.87 12.12 -9.63
C LYS A 4 -19.63 11.13 -10.79
N PRO A 5 -18.45 11.15 -11.43
CA PRO A 5 -18.13 10.15 -12.45
C PRO A 5 -18.22 8.76 -11.82
N SER A 6 -18.96 7.86 -12.45
CA SER A 6 -19.02 6.46 -12.04
C SER A 6 -17.64 5.84 -12.23
N ALA A 7 -17.04 5.34 -11.15
CA ALA A 7 -15.80 4.58 -11.23
C ALA A 7 -15.98 3.43 -12.24
N SER A 8 -15.16 3.42 -13.28
CA SER A 8 -15.17 2.36 -14.28
C SER A 8 -14.28 1.22 -13.80
N ASP A 9 -14.50 -0.01 -14.28
CA ASP A 9 -13.64 -1.14 -13.91
C ASP A 9 -12.15 -0.91 -14.29
N ALA A 10 -11.87 0.04 -15.20
CA ALA A 10 -10.51 0.47 -15.53
C ALA A 10 -9.78 1.18 -14.38
N ASP A 11 -10.50 1.61 -13.33
CA ASP A 11 -9.94 2.30 -12.17
C ASP A 11 -9.43 1.32 -11.08
N PHE A 12 -9.66 0.01 -11.24
CA PHE A 12 -9.29 -1.00 -10.26
C PHE A 12 -8.09 -1.84 -10.71
N VAL A 13 -7.23 -2.17 -9.74
CA VAL A 13 -6.11 -3.10 -9.93
C VAL A 13 -6.32 -4.32 -9.05
N TYR A 14 -6.13 -5.51 -9.64
CA TYR A 14 -6.11 -6.77 -8.90
C TYR A 14 -4.68 -7.17 -8.59
N ILE A 15 -4.38 -7.30 -7.30
CA ILE A 15 -3.08 -7.74 -6.81
C ILE A 15 -3.21 -9.04 -6.03
N THR A 16 -2.21 -9.92 -6.19
CA THR A 16 -2.05 -11.11 -5.36
C THR A 16 -0.86 -10.91 -4.43
N LEU A 17 -1.08 -11.04 -3.12
CA LEU A 17 -0.04 -10.90 -2.11
C LEU A 17 0.41 -12.28 -1.62
N ARG A 18 1.68 -12.61 -1.84
CA ARG A 18 2.34 -13.77 -1.23
C ARG A 18 3.22 -13.28 -0.09
N LEU A 19 2.91 -13.70 1.13
CA LEU A 19 3.63 -13.31 2.34
C LEU A 19 4.55 -14.45 2.81
N SER A 20 5.62 -14.10 3.52
CA SER A 20 6.36 -15.06 4.33
C SER A 20 5.47 -15.59 5.46
N SER A 21 5.88 -16.71 6.08
CA SER A 21 5.14 -17.27 7.22
C SER A 21 4.97 -16.27 8.36
N GLU A 22 6.06 -15.60 8.73
CA GLU A 22 6.09 -14.58 9.79
C GLU A 22 5.15 -13.40 9.47
N SER A 23 5.24 -12.81 8.27
CA SER A 23 4.37 -11.69 7.90
C SER A 23 2.89 -12.11 7.82
N ASN A 24 2.61 -13.35 7.43
CA ASN A 24 1.25 -13.90 7.40
C ASN A 24 0.67 -14.10 8.81
N GLU A 25 1.49 -14.48 9.79
CA GLU A 25 1.11 -14.59 11.19
C GLU A 25 0.81 -13.20 11.79
N LEU A 26 1.70 -12.23 11.57
CA LEU A 26 1.49 -10.84 11.99
C LEU A 26 0.19 -10.25 11.41
N LEU A 27 -0.10 -10.52 10.13
CA LEU A 27 -1.35 -10.11 9.50
C LEU A 27 -2.57 -10.81 10.14
N THR A 28 -2.44 -12.08 10.53
CA THR A 28 -3.50 -12.84 11.18
C THR A 28 -3.84 -12.26 12.55
N ILE A 29 -2.83 -11.97 13.37
CA ILE A 29 -2.99 -11.34 14.68
C ILE A 29 -3.65 -9.96 14.53
N ALA A 30 -3.15 -9.15 13.59
CA ALA A 30 -3.70 -7.84 13.30
C ALA A 30 -5.19 -7.89 12.91
N ALA A 31 -5.54 -8.79 11.99
CA ALA A 31 -6.91 -8.98 11.52
C ALA A 31 -7.84 -9.43 12.67
N GLY A 32 -7.34 -10.33 13.55
CA GLY A 32 -8.05 -10.75 14.75
C GLY A 32 -8.32 -9.58 15.71
N ARG A 33 -7.31 -8.75 15.99
CA ARG A 33 -7.44 -7.56 16.86
C ARG A 33 -8.42 -6.52 16.32
N SER A 34 -8.52 -6.39 14.99
CA SER A 34 -9.40 -5.41 14.35
C SER A 34 -10.79 -5.96 14.00
N ALA A 35 -11.06 -7.24 14.29
CA ALA A 35 -12.27 -7.95 13.91
C ALA A 35 -12.56 -7.88 12.40
N ARG A 36 -11.50 -7.99 11.57
CA ARG A 36 -11.59 -7.95 10.10
C ARG A 36 -11.08 -9.23 9.48
N SER A 37 -11.42 -9.44 8.20
CA SER A 37 -10.75 -10.45 7.40
C SER A 37 -9.31 -10.04 7.10
N LYS A 38 -8.42 -11.02 6.91
CA LYS A 38 -7.03 -10.77 6.52
C LYS A 38 -6.92 -9.95 5.24
N ARG A 39 -7.81 -10.19 4.27
CA ARG A 39 -7.87 -9.43 3.02
C ARG A 39 -8.14 -7.95 3.29
N LYS A 40 -9.14 -7.63 4.12
CA LYS A 40 -9.49 -6.24 4.40
C LYS A 40 -8.41 -5.53 5.22
N GLU A 41 -7.82 -6.23 6.18
CA GLU A 41 -6.70 -5.70 6.97
C GLU A 41 -5.48 -5.40 6.09
N ALA A 42 -5.14 -6.28 5.15
CA ALA A 42 -4.06 -6.05 4.19
C ALA A 42 -4.33 -4.85 3.27
N GLU A 43 -5.56 -4.73 2.75
CA GLU A 43 -6.00 -3.60 1.94
C GLU A 43 -5.85 -2.27 2.69
N LEU A 44 -6.32 -2.20 3.94
CA LEU A 44 -6.22 -0.99 4.77
C LEU A 44 -4.76 -0.61 5.05
N ARG A 45 -3.92 -1.59 5.38
CA ARG A 45 -2.49 -1.37 5.63
C ARG A 45 -1.76 -0.89 4.39
N LEU A 46 -2.04 -1.49 3.23
CA LEU A 46 -1.49 -1.05 1.95
C LEU A 46 -1.94 0.38 1.63
N SER A 47 -3.24 0.68 1.76
CA SER A 47 -3.77 2.03 1.54
C SER A 47 -3.12 3.07 2.46
N LEU A 48 -2.97 2.75 3.76
CA LEU A 48 -2.30 3.62 4.71
C LEU A 48 -0.83 3.84 4.37
N HIS A 49 -0.11 2.76 4.02
CA HIS A 49 1.29 2.85 3.64
C HIS A 49 1.47 3.73 2.40
N LEU A 50 0.67 3.54 1.36
CA LEU A 50 0.73 4.35 0.15
C LEU A 50 0.42 5.81 0.43
N LYS A 51 -0.65 6.13 1.16
CA LYS A 51 -0.99 7.51 1.55
C LYS A 51 0.12 8.21 2.33
N ASN A 52 0.82 7.47 3.20
CA ASN A 52 1.91 8.03 3.99
C ASN A 52 3.19 8.24 3.16
N ASN A 53 3.37 7.50 2.07
CA ASN A 53 4.58 7.56 1.23
C ASN A 53 4.40 8.40 -0.05
N GLU A 54 3.17 8.69 -0.47
CA GLU A 54 2.88 9.65 -1.55
C GLU A 54 3.36 11.09 -1.24
N LEU A 55 3.67 11.39 0.02
CA LEU A 55 4.22 12.69 0.44
C LEU A 55 5.74 12.81 0.31
N VAL A 56 6.45 11.73 0.01
CA VAL A 56 7.90 11.80 -0.25
C VAL A 56 8.06 12.20 -1.72
N SER A 57 8.15 13.51 -1.98
CA SER A 57 8.35 14.02 -3.33
C SER A 57 9.58 13.38 -3.97
N SER A 58 9.46 13.03 -5.25
CA SER A 58 10.49 12.41 -6.09
C SER A 58 11.83 13.14 -6.09
N GLU A 59 11.87 14.37 -5.61
CA GLU A 59 13.07 15.20 -5.43
C GLU A 59 14.05 14.60 -4.40
N GLN A 60 13.57 13.84 -3.40
CA GLN A 60 14.43 13.27 -2.36
C GLN A 60 15.18 12.00 -2.81
N LEU A 61 14.81 11.40 -3.95
CA LEU A 61 15.45 10.20 -4.50
C LEU A 61 16.61 10.50 -5.46
N SER A 62 16.83 11.76 -5.84
CA SER A 62 17.95 12.16 -6.72
C SER A 62 19.29 12.36 -6.00
N GLY A 63 19.29 12.49 -4.66
CA GLY A 63 20.48 12.91 -3.90
C GLY A 63 21.49 11.82 -3.52
N HIS A 64 21.16 10.53 -3.71
CA HIS A 64 21.97 9.43 -3.14
C HIS A 64 22.92 8.73 -4.12
N ASN A 65 22.93 9.09 -5.42
CA ASN A 65 23.70 8.39 -6.46
C ASN A 65 24.72 9.27 -7.22
N ALA A 66 25.36 10.25 -6.58
CA ALA A 66 26.36 11.10 -7.26
C ALA A 66 27.70 11.27 -6.53
N ASN A 67 28.03 10.42 -5.54
CA ASN A 67 29.31 10.53 -4.81
C ASN A 67 30.15 9.25 -4.80
N LEU A 68 30.07 8.45 -5.87
CA LEU A 68 31.08 7.46 -6.20
C LEU A 68 31.40 7.59 -7.70
N VAL A 69 32.41 8.40 -8.03
CA VAL A 69 33.60 8.05 -8.82
C VAL A 69 34.51 9.29 -8.75
N ARG A 70 35.63 9.15 -8.03
CA ARG A 70 36.80 10.01 -8.17
C ARG A 70 37.66 9.49 -9.32
#